data_AF-A0A7C7P583-F1
#
_entry.id   AF-A0A7C7P583-F1
#
_cell.length_a   1.000
_cell.length_b   1.000
_cell.length_c   1.000
_cell.angle_alpha   90.00
_cell.angle_beta   90.00
_cell.angle_gamma   90.00
#
_symmetry.space_group_name_H-M   'P 1'
#
loop_
_entity.id
_entity.type
_entity.pdbx_description
1 polymer ?
#
loop_
_entity_poly.entity_id
_entity_poly.type
_entity_poly.pdbx_seq_one_letter_code
_entity_poly.pdbx_strand_id
1 'polypeptide(L)'
;MVANEIPEIISLPERLLSLVTEALGEPWIGLDIEGNGFYRYPEQVCLIQISIGDTPYLVDPLDIEDMGPLGKILSEPSITKIVHSGDYDI
;
A
#
# COMPACT_ATOMS: atom_id res chain seq x y z
N MET A 1 3.21 14.11 -17.67
CA MET A 1 2.11 14.98 -17.22
C MET A 1 0.93 14.08 -16.89
N VAL A 2 0.62 13.90 -15.61
CA VAL A 2 -0.75 13.59 -15.19
C VAL A 2 -1.06 14.71 -14.21
N ALA A 3 -1.92 15.63 -14.65
CA ALA A 3 -2.34 16.78 -13.88
C ALA A 3 -3.69 16.46 -13.23
N ASN A 4 -3.82 16.83 -11.95
CA ASN A 4 -5.06 17.22 -11.26
C ASN A 4 -5.97 16.20 -10.55
N GLU A 5 -5.60 14.94 -10.36
CA GLU A 5 -6.37 14.07 -9.44
C GLU A 5 -5.55 13.77 -8.18
N ILE A 6 -6.12 14.14 -7.03
CA ILE A 6 -5.58 13.75 -5.72
C ILE A 6 -5.69 12.22 -5.65
N PRO A 7 -4.62 11.49 -5.31
CA PRO A 7 -4.69 10.04 -5.12
C PRO A 7 -5.81 9.67 -4.15
N GLU A 8 -6.50 8.56 -4.43
CA GLU A 8 -7.54 8.07 -3.53
C GLU A 8 -6.93 7.68 -2.19
N ILE A 9 -7.52 8.19 -1.09
CA ILE A 9 -7.19 7.78 0.27
C ILE A 9 -8.12 6.65 0.67
N ILE A 10 -7.54 5.53 1.07
CA ILE A 10 -8.21 4.31 1.49
C ILE A 10 -8.06 4.21 3.01
N SER A 11 -9.13 4.57 3.72
CA SER A 11 -9.24 4.48 5.18
C SER A 11 -10.40 3.58 5.64
N LEU A 12 -11.02 2.85 4.71
CA LEU A 12 -12.13 1.94 4.97
C LEU A 12 -11.75 0.48 4.66
N PRO A 13 -12.03 -0.49 5.55
CA PRO A 13 -11.69 -1.91 5.34
C PRO A 13 -12.25 -2.50 4.04
N GLU A 14 -13.49 -2.16 3.69
CA GLU A 14 -14.12 -2.64 2.46
C GLU A 14 -13.41 -2.12 1.20
N ARG A 15 -12.91 -0.88 1.23
CA ARG A 15 -12.18 -0.32 0.11
C ARG A 15 -10.79 -0.92 -0.03
N LEU A 16 -10.14 -1.24 1.10
CA LEU A 16 -8.89 -2.01 1.12
C LEU A 16 -9.08 -3.38 0.46
N LEU A 17 -10.18 -4.09 0.76
CA LEU A 17 -10.49 -5.37 0.11
C LEU A 17 -10.70 -5.22 -1.40
N SER A 18 -11.39 -4.15 -1.84
CA SER A 18 -11.54 -3.86 -3.28
C SER A 18 -10.21 -3.57 -3.95
N LEU A 19 -9.31 -2.80 -3.30
CA LEU A 19 -7.97 -2.51 -3.82
C LEU A 19 -7.14 -3.79 -3.97
N VAL A 20 -7.16 -4.64 -2.95
CA VAL A 20 -6.47 -5.95 -2.99
C VAL A 20 -7.01 -6.81 -4.14
N THR A 21 -8.32 -6.80 -4.36
CA THR A 21 -8.93 -7.55 -5.47
C THR A 21 -8.51 -7.01 -6.84
N GLU A 22 -8.41 -5.69 -6.98
CA GLU A 22 -7.90 -5.02 -8.17
C GLU A 22 -6.43 -5.38 -8.44
N ALA A 23 -5.56 -5.24 -7.43
CA ALA A 23 -4.14 -5.56 -7.53
C ALA A 23 -3.87 -7.04 -7.86
N LEU A 24 -4.73 -7.97 -7.44
CA LEU A 24 -4.61 -9.40 -7.76
C LEU A 24 -4.74 -9.70 -9.27
N GLY A 25 -5.30 -8.77 -10.06
CA GLY A 25 -5.39 -8.90 -11.52
C GLY A 25 -4.15 -8.43 -12.27
N GLU A 26 -3.15 -7.86 -11.58
CA GLU A 26 -2.05 -7.13 -12.20
C GLU A 26 -0.73 -7.89 -12.16
N PRO A 27 0.13 -7.76 -13.18
CA PRO A 27 1.42 -8.45 -13.19
C PRO A 27 2.45 -7.85 -12.20
N TRP A 28 2.24 -6.60 -11.79
CA TRP A 28 3.11 -5.89 -10.85
C TRP A 28 2.36 -4.78 -10.11
N ILE A 29 2.88 -4.42 -8.95
CA ILE A 29 2.47 -3.25 -8.17
C ILE A 29 3.71 -2.47 -7.71
N GLY A 30 3.58 -1.16 -7.55
CA GLY A 30 4.54 -0.36 -6.79
C GLY A 30 4.14 -0.32 -5.31
N LEU A 31 5.12 -0.35 -4.42
CA LEU A 31 4.92 -0.32 -2.97
C LEU A 31 5.97 0.58 -2.32
N ASP A 32 5.53 1.40 -1.38
CA ASP A 32 6.36 2.25 -0.53
C ASP A 32 5.62 2.50 0.80
N ILE A 33 6.33 2.80 1.88
CA ILE A 33 5.71 3.10 3.18
C ILE A 33 6.30 4.36 3.82
N GLU A 34 5.52 5.00 4.69
CA GLU A 34 6.01 6.07 5.57
C GLU A 34 5.92 5.61 7.02
N GLY A 35 7.05 5.51 7.70
CA GLY A 35 7.17 5.11 9.11
C GLY A 35 7.41 6.29 10.06
N ASN A 36 7.05 6.13 11.33
CA ASN A 36 7.38 7.07 12.41
C ASN A 36 8.25 6.40 13.49
N GLY A 37 9.50 6.08 13.16
CA GLY A 37 10.48 5.49 14.08
C GLY A 37 11.17 6.47 15.04
N PHE A 38 11.19 7.78 14.74
CA PHE A 38 11.93 8.78 15.56
C PHE A 38 11.21 9.17 16.86
N TYR A 39 9.88 9.09 16.89
CA TYR A 39 9.06 9.59 18.00
C TYR A 39 8.16 8.52 18.62
N ARG A 40 8.21 7.27 18.13
CA ARG A 40 7.38 6.16 18.61
C ARG A 40 8.15 4.85 18.64
N TYR A 41 8.06 4.14 19.76
CA TYR A 41 8.59 2.78 19.93
C TYR A 41 7.49 1.87 20.51
N PRO A 42 7.16 0.74 19.84
CA PRO A 42 7.69 0.30 18.56
C PRO A 42 7.34 1.29 17.44
N GLU A 43 8.11 1.22 16.36
CA GLU A 43 7.80 1.96 15.13
C GLU A 43 6.37 1.66 14.65
N GLN A 44 5.78 2.66 14.00
CA GLN A 44 4.47 2.56 13.40
C GLN A 44 4.54 2.99 11.94
N VAL A 45 3.98 2.15 11.05
CA VAL A 45 3.67 2.55 9.67
C VAL A 45 2.50 3.52 9.71
N CYS A 46 2.67 4.69 9.10
CA CYS A 46 1.70 5.79 9.08
C CYS A 46 1.03 5.97 7.72
N LEU A 47 1.63 5.45 6.65
CA LEU A 47 1.06 5.46 5.30
C LEU A 47 1.64 4.29 4.52
N ILE A 48 0.83 3.72 3.63
CA ILE A 48 1.29 2.75 2.64
C ILE A 48 0.87 3.28 1.27
N GLN A 49 1.83 3.44 0.37
CA GLN A 49 1.59 3.86 -1.01
C GLN A 49 1.59 2.62 -1.91
N ILE A 50 0.52 2.45 -2.70
CA ILE A 50 0.41 1.36 -3.68
C ILE A 50 0.11 1.96 -5.05
N SER A 51 0.85 1.54 -6.07
CA SER A 51 0.50 1.87 -7.46
C SER A 51 0.04 0.63 -8.22
N ILE A 52 -1.13 0.72 -8.85
CA ILE A 52 -1.65 -0.26 -9.80
C ILE A 52 -1.62 0.40 -11.19
N GLY A 53 -0.73 -0.07 -12.07
CA GLY A 53 -0.44 0.62 -13.32
C GLY A 53 0.00 2.07 -13.06
N ASP A 54 -0.68 3.03 -13.68
CA ASP A 54 -0.44 4.47 -13.50
C ASP A 54 -1.28 5.10 -12.38
N THR A 55 -2.07 4.30 -11.65
CA THR A 55 -2.99 4.78 -10.61
C THR A 55 -2.38 4.66 -9.22
N PRO A 56 -2.11 5.78 -8.52
CA PRO A 56 -1.62 5.76 -7.15
C PRO A 56 -2.77 5.69 -6.13
N TYR A 57 -2.56 4.92 -5.07
CA TYR A 57 -3.43 4.77 -3.92
C TYR A 57 -2.66 5.05 -2.63
N LEU A 58 -3.30 5.75 -1.70
CA LEU A 58 -2.79 6.04 -0.36
C LEU A 58 -3.60 5.26 0.66
N VAL A 59 -3.02 4.25 1.28
CA VAL A 59 -3.70 3.42 2.28
C VAL A 59 -3.33 3.95 3.66
N ASP A 60 -4.34 4.26 4.47
CA ASP A 60 -4.18 4.76 5.83
C ASP A 60 -4.24 3.59 6.84
N PRO A 61 -3.10 3.13 7.38
CA PRO A 61 -3.06 2.06 8.37
C PRO A 61 -3.44 2.54 9.78
N LEU A 62 -3.68 3.83 10.00
CA LEU A 62 -4.11 4.39 11.29
C LEU A 62 -5.62 4.27 11.47
N ASP A 63 -6.38 4.38 10.38
CA ASP A 63 -7.84 4.26 10.36
C ASP A 63 -8.33 2.84 10.06
N ILE A 64 -7.47 1.96 9.53
CA ILE A 64 -7.79 0.55 9.25
C ILE A 64 -7.10 -0.37 10.26
N GLU A 65 -7.90 -1.02 11.13
CA GLU A 65 -7.36 -1.93 12.15
C GLU A 65 -6.75 -3.22 11.58
N ASP A 66 -7.37 -3.82 10.56
CA ASP A 66 -6.93 -5.07 9.95
C ASP A 66 -6.29 -4.86 8.57
N MET A 67 -4.96 -4.84 8.56
CA MET A 67 -4.14 -4.79 7.33
C MET A 67 -3.87 -6.17 6.72
N GLY A 68 -4.39 -7.25 7.31
CA GLY A 68 -4.25 -8.62 6.82
C GLY A 68 -4.59 -8.84 5.33
N PRO A 69 -5.56 -8.12 4.72
CA PRO A 69 -5.82 -8.23 3.29
C PRO A 69 -4.61 -7.98 2.39
N LEU A 70 -3.70 -7.06 2.76
CA LEU A 70 -2.49 -6.79 1.97
C LEU A 70 -1.59 -8.03 1.86
N GLY A 71 -1.63 -8.92 2.86
CA GLY A 71 -0.89 -10.19 2.83
C GLY A 71 -1.20 -11.04 1.60
N LYS A 72 -2.42 -10.94 1.03
CA LYS A 72 -2.79 -11.67 -0.19
C LYS A 72 -1.98 -11.23 -1.40
N ILE A 73 -1.84 -9.92 -1.62
CA ILE A 73 -1.06 -9.40 -2.76
C ILE A 73 0.45 -9.49 -2.52
N LEU A 74 0.90 -9.30 -1.27
CA LEU A 74 2.32 -9.37 -0.93
C LEU A 74 2.86 -10.80 -1.06
N SER A 75 2.05 -11.82 -0.72
CA SER A 75 2.44 -13.23 -0.83
C SER A 75 2.20 -13.85 -2.21
N GLU A 76 1.47 -13.19 -3.11
CA GLU A 76 1.18 -13.72 -4.44
C GLU A 76 2.44 -13.74 -5.32
N PRO A 77 2.96 -14.92 -5.72
CA PRO A 77 4.21 -15.03 -6.48
C PRO A 77 4.08 -14.57 -7.93
N SER A 78 2.87 -14.54 -8.50
CA SER A 78 2.66 -14.06 -9.87
C SER A 78 2.73 -12.54 -10.02
N ILE A 79 2.70 -11.80 -8.90
CA ILE A 79 2.74 -10.34 -8.87
C ILE A 79 4.13 -9.87 -8.45
N THR A 80 4.77 -9.04 -9.28
CA THR A 80 6.04 -8.40 -8.91
C THR A 80 5.77 -7.19 -8.01
N LYS A 81 6.36 -7.16 -6.82
CA LYS A 81 6.31 -6.00 -5.92
C LYS A 81 7.54 -5.14 -6.20
N ILE A 82 7.34 -3.95 -6.75
CA ILE A 82 8.41 -3.00 -7.05
C ILE A 82 8.55 -2.06 -5.85
N VAL A 83 9.73 -2.11 -5.21
CA VAL A 83 10.11 -1.26 -4.08
C VAL A 83 11.43 -0.57 -4.40
N HIS A 84 11.67 0.62 -3.86
CA HIS A 84 12.95 1.31 -3.97
C HIS A 84 13.56 1.45 -2.59
N SER A 85 14.74 0.84 -2.37
CA SER A 85 15.42 0.87 -1.07
C SER A 85 14.58 0.33 0.10
N GLY A 86 13.71 -0.65 -0.17
CA GLY A 86 12.77 -1.19 0.83
C GLY A 86 13.36 -2.13 1.88
N ASP A 87 14.65 -2.01 2.20
CA ASP A 87 15.27 -2.79 3.29
C ASP A 87 14.60 -2.48 4.65
N TYR A 88 14.05 -1.28 4.79
CA TYR A 88 13.33 -0.83 5.98
C TYR A 88 11.84 -1.20 5.97
N ASP A 89 11.30 -1.51 4.79
CA ASP A 89 9.89 -1.80 4.60
C ASP A 89 9.51 -3.27 4.86
N ILE A 90 10.53 -4.15 4.97
CA ILE A 90 10.41 -5.62 5.05
C ILE A 90 10.60 -6.15 6.47
#